data_AF-A0AA39MVV8-F1
#
_entry.id   AF-A0AA39MVV8-F1
#
_cell.length_a   1.000
_cell.length_b   1.000
_cell.length_c   1.000
_cell.angle_alpha   90.00
_cell.angle_beta   90.00
_cell.angle_gamma   90.00
#
_symmetry.space_group_name_H-M   'P 1'
#
loop_
_entity.id
_entity.type
_entity.pdbx_description
1 polymer ?
#
loop_
_entity_poly.entity_id
_entity_poly.type
_entity_poly.pdbx_seq_one_letter_code
_entity_poly.pdbx_strand_id
1 'polypeptide(L)'
;MGISLDNTLGAFFIGATLANILFGITCLQSTLYYKNYPNDGWLYKASVGIIWVLDTFDVAVTTHTVYFYAIKNFGNIQVLFQRDIVWSFKLHISTCVLVRIFVQAMYALRVWKLGQKLHQGIPWLIVLVTASNAACGIYLIKDVYLVSSFSDTPSIKSALISMFVSSVAAEFVVAVAMCYCLDKTTSAFPNTIAALMAMMRMILMTGFVTSFYSIVILITFLLWPDTLIFLGLDCLAPKLFINSLLALLNARGKFRNTKNSFRLPTMDSTGLTSESMRDHSAKDKAIVVSMEIESETI
;
A
#
# COMPACT_ATOMS: atom_id res chain seq x y z
N MET A 1 -39.10 16.67 -6.45
CA MET A 1 -38.44 15.62 -5.63
C MET A 1 -37.10 16.20 -5.23
N GLY A 2 -36.96 16.68 -3.99
CA GLY A 2 -35.82 17.50 -3.58
C GLY A 2 -34.55 16.65 -3.47
N ILE A 3 -33.55 16.97 -4.29
CA ILE A 3 -32.20 16.42 -4.13
C ILE A 3 -31.66 17.00 -2.82
N SER A 4 -31.58 16.18 -1.78
CA SER A 4 -30.99 16.61 -0.51
C SER A 4 -29.51 16.91 -0.73
N LEU A 5 -29.15 18.20 -0.62
CA LEU A 5 -27.79 18.71 -0.78
C LEU A 5 -26.79 17.97 0.12
N ASP A 6 -27.26 17.51 1.28
CA ASP A 6 -26.50 16.76 2.27
C ASP A 6 -26.02 15.39 1.73
N ASN A 7 -26.90 14.63 1.07
CA ASN A 7 -26.57 13.31 0.53
C ASN A 7 -25.68 13.36 -0.72
N THR A 8 -25.48 14.53 -1.31
CA THR A 8 -24.66 14.70 -2.53
C THR A 8 -23.36 15.43 -2.20
N LEU A 9 -23.45 16.74 -1.91
CA LEU A 9 -22.27 17.56 -1.63
C LEU A 9 -21.65 17.21 -0.27
N GLY A 10 -22.48 16.92 0.74
CA GLY A 10 -22.02 16.55 2.09
C GLY A 10 -21.22 15.25 2.09
N ALA A 11 -21.73 14.21 1.41
CA ALA A 11 -21.01 12.93 1.26
C ALA A 11 -19.63 13.10 0.58
N PHE A 12 -19.57 13.88 -0.50
CA PHE A 12 -18.30 14.17 -1.18
C PHE A 12 -17.33 14.96 -0.29
N PHE A 13 -17.82 15.96 0.44
CA PHE A 13 -17.02 16.74 1.38
C PHE A 13 -16.42 15.89 2.50
N ILE A 14 -17.22 14.98 3.09
CA ILE A 14 -16.75 14.05 4.12
C ILE A 14 -15.68 13.12 3.54
N GLY A 15 -15.91 12.56 2.35
CA GLY A 15 -14.95 11.72 1.63
C GLY A 15 -13.62 12.44 1.38
N ALA A 16 -13.67 13.67 0.86
CA ALA A 16 -12.48 14.50 0.64
C ALA A 16 -11.73 14.84 1.94
N THR A 17 -12.46 15.10 3.02
CA THR A 17 -11.87 15.39 4.34
C THR A 17 -11.11 14.19 4.89
N LEU A 18 -11.74 13.01 4.85
CA LEU A 18 -11.09 11.75 5.24
C LEU A 18 -9.88 11.43 4.33
N ALA A 19 -9.97 11.72 3.02
CA ALA A 19 -8.87 11.57 2.09
C ALA A 19 -7.66 12.48 2.45
N ASN A 20 -7.91 13.70 2.90
CA ASN A 20 -6.86 14.62 3.38
C ASN A 20 -6.17 14.12 4.65
N ILE A 21 -6.90 13.45 5.56
CA ILE A 21 -6.30 12.81 6.73
C ILE A 21 -5.35 11.68 6.29
N LEU A 22 -5.79 10.84 5.35
CA LEU A 22 -4.96 9.77 4.79
C LEU A 22 -3.74 10.29 4.03
N PHE A 23 -3.84 11.46 3.38
CA PHE A 23 -2.70 12.15 2.77
C PHE A 23 -1.64 12.57 3.81
N GLY A 24 -2.07 13.00 5.00
CA GLY A 24 -1.16 13.23 6.13
C GLY A 24 -0.35 11.98 6.49
N ILE A 25 -1.00 10.80 6.49
CA ILE A 25 -0.33 9.51 6.69
C ILE A 25 0.63 9.20 5.53
N THR A 26 0.24 9.46 4.28
CA THR A 26 1.12 9.31 3.11
C THR A 26 2.41 10.11 3.27
N CYS A 27 2.30 11.37 3.72
CA CYS A 27 3.46 12.24 3.95
C CYS A 27 4.39 11.67 5.03
N LEU A 28 3.83 11.21 6.15
CA LEU A 28 4.60 10.57 7.21
C LEU A 28 5.29 9.29 6.72
N GLN A 29 4.58 8.42 6.00
CA GLN A 29 5.16 7.17 5.50
C GLN A 29 6.24 7.42 4.44
N SER A 30 6.07 8.43 3.58
CA SER A 30 7.05 8.79 2.54
C SER A 30 8.33 9.36 3.15
N THR A 31 8.21 10.26 4.14
CA THR A 31 9.37 10.82 4.84
C THR A 31 10.14 9.75 5.62
N LEU A 32 9.43 8.86 6.32
CA LEU A 32 10.04 7.70 6.99
C LEU A 32 10.76 6.77 6.02
N TYR A 33 10.22 6.57 4.81
CA TYR A 33 10.86 5.76 3.78
C TYR A 33 12.21 6.34 3.37
N TYR A 34 12.24 7.63 3.00
CA TYR A 34 13.49 8.28 2.59
C TYR A 34 14.55 8.33 3.70
N LYS A 35 14.12 8.45 4.96
CA LYS A 35 15.02 8.44 6.12
C LYS A 35 15.61 7.05 6.39
N ASN A 36 14.79 6.00 6.35
CA ASN A 36 15.21 4.66 6.76
C ASN A 36 15.90 3.85 5.66
N TYR A 37 15.70 4.20 4.38
CA TYR A 37 16.25 3.47 3.23
C TYR A 37 17.08 4.38 2.29
N PRO A 38 18.16 5.02 2.78
CA PRO A 38 18.99 5.90 1.95
C PRO A 38 19.69 5.15 0.81
N ASN A 39 19.95 3.85 0.96
CA ASN A 39 20.67 3.02 -0.02
C ASN A 39 19.76 2.13 -0.88
N ASP A 40 18.43 2.30 -0.82
CA ASP A 40 17.51 1.55 -1.69
C ASP A 40 17.67 1.99 -3.16
N GLY A 41 17.46 1.05 -4.10
CA GLY A 41 17.62 1.29 -5.52
C GLY A 41 16.76 2.45 -6.04
N TRP A 42 17.29 3.18 -7.03
CA TRP A 42 16.68 4.39 -7.58
C TRP A 42 15.22 4.21 -8.01
N LEU A 43 14.86 3.03 -8.54
CA LEU A 43 13.49 2.70 -8.94
C LEU A 43 12.50 2.87 -7.79
N TYR A 44 12.78 2.30 -6.61
CA TYR A 44 11.85 2.37 -5.47
C TYR A 44 11.74 3.80 -4.91
N LYS A 45 12.86 4.53 -4.88
CA LYS A 45 12.88 5.95 -4.48
C LYS A 45 12.09 6.83 -5.46
N ALA A 46 12.26 6.62 -6.76
CA ALA A 46 11.48 7.31 -7.78
C ALA A 46 10.00 6.99 -7.65
N SER A 47 9.66 5.72 -7.39
CA SER A 47 8.25 5.31 -7.22
C SER A 47 7.57 5.99 -6.04
N VAL A 48 8.25 6.10 -4.88
CA VAL A 48 7.72 6.81 -3.71
C VAL A 48 7.56 8.32 -4.00
N GLY A 49 8.48 8.90 -4.77
CA GLY A 49 8.40 10.31 -5.16
C GLY A 49 7.22 10.58 -6.11
N ILE A 50 7.09 9.75 -7.15
CA ILE A 50 6.00 9.83 -8.13
C ILE A 50 4.65 9.70 -7.44
N ILE A 51 4.50 8.70 -6.56
CA ILE A 51 3.22 8.46 -5.90
C ILE A 51 2.86 9.60 -4.94
N TRP A 52 3.85 10.18 -4.26
CA TRP A 52 3.63 11.34 -3.38
C TRP A 52 3.23 12.60 -4.15
N VAL A 53 3.86 12.85 -5.31
CA VAL A 53 3.47 13.96 -6.20
C VAL A 53 2.06 13.76 -6.75
N LEU A 54 1.74 12.56 -7.22
CA LEU A 54 0.38 12.21 -7.68
C LEU A 54 -0.66 12.38 -6.58
N ASP A 55 -0.35 11.95 -5.35
CA ASP A 55 -1.25 12.07 -4.21
C ASP A 55 -1.51 13.54 -3.83
N THR A 56 -0.46 14.36 -3.88
CA THR A 56 -0.53 15.81 -3.65
C THR A 56 -1.36 16.51 -4.71
N PHE A 57 -1.16 16.16 -5.98
CA PHE A 57 -1.95 16.69 -7.09
C PHE A 57 -3.43 16.33 -6.95
N ASP A 58 -3.73 15.08 -6.61
CA ASP A 58 -5.09 14.61 -6.36
C ASP A 58 -5.79 15.39 -5.23
N VAL A 59 -5.08 15.64 -4.12
CA VAL A 59 -5.58 16.47 -3.02
C VAL A 59 -5.88 17.90 -3.46
N ALA A 60 -4.99 18.53 -4.23
CA ALA A 60 -5.18 19.89 -4.72
C ALA A 60 -6.42 20.00 -5.63
N VAL A 61 -6.56 19.06 -6.56
CA VAL A 61 -7.68 18.99 -7.50
C VAL A 61 -9.01 18.69 -6.77
N THR A 62 -9.00 17.78 -5.80
CA THR A 62 -10.19 17.46 -4.99
C THR A 62 -10.60 18.65 -4.14
N THR A 63 -9.65 19.34 -3.52
CA THR A 63 -9.90 20.55 -2.72
C THR A 63 -10.49 21.68 -3.57
N HIS A 64 -9.96 21.90 -4.77
CA HIS A 64 -10.54 22.88 -5.71
C HIS A 64 -11.97 22.49 -6.11
N THR A 65 -12.23 21.20 -6.35
CA THR A 65 -13.57 20.69 -6.69
C THR A 65 -14.56 20.97 -5.56
N VAL A 66 -14.19 20.64 -4.32
CA VAL A 66 -15.00 20.93 -3.13
C VAL A 66 -15.25 22.44 -2.99
N TYR A 67 -14.21 23.27 -3.11
CA TYR A 67 -14.34 24.73 -2.98
C TYR A 67 -15.28 25.31 -4.05
N PHE A 68 -15.17 24.86 -5.30
CA PHE A 68 -15.98 25.35 -6.40
C PHE A 68 -17.47 25.02 -6.21
N TYR A 69 -17.80 23.79 -5.83
CA TYR A 69 -19.19 23.37 -5.65
C TYR A 69 -19.78 23.84 -4.32
N ALA A 70 -19.01 23.86 -3.24
CA ALA A 70 -19.51 24.23 -1.91
C ALA A 70 -19.55 25.73 -1.67
N ILE A 71 -18.56 26.50 -2.12
CA ILE A 71 -18.45 27.93 -1.82
C ILE A 71 -18.86 28.77 -3.03
N LYS A 72 -18.21 28.56 -4.18
CA LYS A 72 -18.38 29.45 -5.34
C LYS A 72 -19.78 29.37 -5.97
N ASN A 73 -20.42 28.21 -5.89
CA ASN A 73 -21.77 27.99 -6.43
C ASN A 73 -22.78 27.63 -5.32
N PHE A 74 -22.56 28.14 -4.11
CA PHE A 74 -23.46 27.90 -2.98
C PHE A 74 -24.91 28.26 -3.34
N GLY A 75 -25.83 27.31 -3.14
CA GLY A 75 -27.26 27.47 -3.44
C GLY A 75 -27.69 27.27 -4.90
N ASN A 76 -26.76 27.09 -5.85
CA ASN A 76 -27.08 26.82 -7.26
C ASN A 76 -26.80 25.35 -7.62
N ILE A 77 -27.69 24.47 -7.17
CA ILE A 77 -27.59 23.00 -7.34
C ILE A 77 -27.79 22.60 -8.81
N GLN A 78 -28.42 23.46 -9.64
CA GLN A 78 -28.51 23.24 -11.08
C GLN A 78 -27.12 23.19 -11.75
N VAL A 79 -26.09 23.84 -11.21
CA VAL A 79 -24.72 23.74 -11.75
C VAL A 79 -24.16 22.31 -11.65
N LEU A 80 -24.70 21.50 -10.73
CA LEU A 80 -24.27 20.13 -10.52
C LEU A 80 -24.89 19.15 -11.53
N PHE A 81 -26.05 19.48 -12.12
CA PHE A 81 -26.80 18.59 -13.02
C PHE A 81 -26.99 19.14 -14.45
N GLN A 82 -26.95 20.46 -14.64
CA GLN A 82 -27.25 21.12 -15.92
C GLN A 82 -26.04 21.83 -16.55
N ARG A 83 -24.92 21.99 -15.83
CA ARG A 83 -23.72 22.66 -16.32
C ARG A 83 -22.58 21.65 -16.50
N ASP A 84 -21.67 21.95 -17.42
CA ASP A 84 -20.50 21.12 -17.69
C ASP A 84 -19.76 20.71 -16.41
N ILE A 85 -19.43 19.43 -16.32
CA ILE A 85 -18.62 18.86 -15.24
C ILE A 85 -17.32 19.67 -15.11
N VAL A 86 -17.01 20.14 -13.88
CA VAL A 86 -15.81 20.94 -13.62
C VAL A 86 -14.55 20.17 -14.03
N TRP A 87 -13.63 20.85 -14.72
CA TRP A 87 -12.38 20.25 -15.21
C TRP A 87 -11.58 19.53 -14.11
N SER A 88 -11.59 20.06 -12.88
CA SER A 88 -10.95 19.45 -11.71
C SER A 88 -11.55 18.08 -11.38
N PHE A 89 -12.85 17.90 -11.54
CA PHE A 89 -13.48 16.61 -11.32
C PHE A 89 -12.97 15.55 -12.30
N LYS A 90 -12.88 15.90 -13.59
CA LYS A 90 -12.33 15.02 -14.63
C LYS A 90 -10.86 14.66 -14.34
N LEU A 91 -10.07 15.61 -13.85
CA LEU A 91 -8.69 15.38 -13.44
C LEU A 91 -8.57 14.50 -12.19
N HIS A 92 -9.48 14.61 -11.22
CA HIS A 92 -9.51 13.72 -10.06
C HIS A 92 -9.67 12.26 -10.51
N ILE A 93 -10.69 11.97 -11.33
CA ILE A 93 -10.91 10.61 -11.85
C ILE A 93 -9.69 10.13 -12.66
N SER A 94 -9.12 11.00 -13.49
CA SER A 94 -7.90 10.68 -14.25
C SER A 94 -6.74 10.30 -13.33
N THR A 95 -6.55 11.06 -12.25
CA THR A 95 -5.48 10.83 -11.28
C THR A 95 -5.70 9.53 -10.50
N CYS A 96 -6.94 9.24 -10.11
CA CYS A 96 -7.31 7.96 -9.50
C CYS A 96 -6.94 6.77 -10.40
N VAL A 97 -7.24 6.84 -11.70
CA VAL A 97 -6.89 5.79 -12.66
C VAL A 97 -5.37 5.65 -12.80
N LEU A 98 -4.65 6.76 -12.91
CA LEU A 98 -3.18 6.75 -13.01
C LEU A 98 -2.53 6.12 -11.76
N VAL A 99 -3.00 6.47 -10.57
CA VAL A 99 -2.53 5.87 -9.31
C VAL A 99 -2.77 4.37 -9.31
N ARG A 100 -3.96 3.89 -9.72
CA ARG A 100 -4.28 2.45 -9.79
C ARG A 100 -3.35 1.72 -10.76
N ILE A 101 -3.18 2.23 -11.98
CA ILE A 101 -2.27 1.65 -12.99
C ILE A 101 -0.84 1.60 -12.46
N PHE A 102 -0.38 2.68 -11.82
CA PHE A 102 0.96 2.77 -11.26
C PHE A 102 1.20 1.75 -10.13
N VAL A 103 0.27 1.65 -9.18
CA VAL A 103 0.34 0.69 -8.07
C VAL A 103 0.36 -0.74 -8.60
N GLN A 104 -0.47 -1.05 -9.59
CA GLN A 104 -0.52 -2.39 -10.16
C GLN A 104 0.74 -2.74 -10.97
N ALA A 105 1.30 -1.78 -11.72
CA ALA A 105 2.58 -1.96 -12.39
C ALA A 105 3.71 -2.24 -11.37
N MET A 106 3.70 -1.57 -10.21
CA MET A 106 4.66 -1.84 -9.13
C MET A 106 4.50 -3.24 -8.54
N TYR A 107 3.28 -3.74 -8.37
CA TYR A 107 3.04 -5.12 -7.96
C TYR A 107 3.50 -6.11 -9.03
N ALA A 108 3.18 -5.88 -10.29
CA ALA A 108 3.62 -6.70 -11.41
C ALA A 108 5.15 -6.80 -11.49
N LEU A 109 5.86 -5.67 -11.35
CA LEU A 109 7.33 -5.64 -11.32
C LEU A 109 7.92 -6.47 -10.17
N ARG A 110 7.27 -6.48 -9.01
CA ARG A 110 7.71 -7.31 -7.87
C ARG A 110 7.52 -8.79 -8.16
N VAL A 111 6.36 -9.18 -8.68
CA VAL A 111 6.10 -10.59 -9.01
C VAL A 111 6.99 -11.04 -10.16
N TRP A 112 7.25 -10.19 -11.17
CA TRP A 112 8.17 -10.50 -12.26
C TRP A 112 9.58 -10.87 -11.74
N LYS A 113 10.13 -10.04 -10.85
CA LYS A 113 11.45 -10.31 -10.23
C LYS A 113 11.46 -11.58 -9.39
N LEU A 114 10.34 -11.94 -8.75
CA LEU A 114 10.22 -13.16 -7.96
C LEU A 114 10.01 -14.41 -8.83
N GLY A 115 9.16 -14.30 -9.86
CA GLY A 115 8.73 -15.38 -10.75
C GLY A 115 9.80 -15.81 -11.77
N GLN A 116 10.74 -14.93 -12.11
CA GLN A 116 11.91 -15.28 -12.96
C GLN A 116 12.70 -16.48 -12.42
N LYS A 117 12.66 -16.73 -11.11
CA LYS A 117 13.40 -17.83 -10.48
C LYS A 117 12.68 -19.18 -10.49
N LEU A 118 11.39 -19.22 -10.85
CA LEU A 118 10.53 -20.38 -10.60
C LEU A 118 9.87 -20.92 -11.88
N HIS A 119 9.14 -20.10 -12.64
CA HIS A 119 8.47 -20.50 -13.89
C HIS A 119 8.15 -19.28 -14.78
N GLN A 120 8.48 -19.35 -16.08
CA GLN A 120 8.33 -18.23 -17.03
C GLN A 120 6.88 -17.85 -17.38
N GLY A 121 5.88 -18.71 -17.15
CA GLY A 121 4.49 -18.45 -17.56
C GLY A 121 3.72 -17.46 -16.66
N ILE A 122 3.96 -17.47 -15.35
CA ILE A 122 3.22 -16.63 -14.37
C ILE A 122 3.46 -15.13 -14.58
N PRO A 123 4.71 -14.65 -14.80
CA PRO A 123 4.96 -13.25 -15.04
C PRO A 123 4.23 -12.69 -16.27
N TRP A 124 4.12 -13.47 -17.35
CA TRP A 124 3.38 -13.07 -18.55
C TRP A 124 1.87 -12.91 -18.29
N LEU A 125 1.28 -13.83 -17.52
CA LEU A 125 -0.13 -13.74 -17.13
C LEU A 125 -0.42 -12.46 -16.32
N ILE A 126 0.48 -12.07 -15.42
CA ILE A 126 0.32 -10.84 -14.62
C ILE A 126 0.48 -9.60 -15.50
N VAL A 127 1.43 -9.58 -16.42
CA VAL A 127 1.58 -8.48 -17.37
C VAL A 127 0.32 -8.32 -18.20
N LEU A 128 -0.27 -9.42 -18.69
CA LEU A 128 -1.51 -9.41 -19.46
C LEU A 128 -2.69 -8.86 -18.65
N VAL A 129 -2.85 -9.31 -17.40
CA VAL A 129 -3.91 -8.82 -16.50
C VAL A 129 -3.70 -7.35 -16.08
N THR A 130 -2.45 -6.90 -16.01
CA THR A 130 -2.14 -5.50 -15.71
C THR A 130 -2.39 -4.60 -16.92
N ALA A 131 -2.08 -5.09 -18.12
CA ALA A 131 -2.39 -4.40 -19.37
C ALA A 131 -3.90 -4.29 -19.61
N SER A 132 -4.67 -5.34 -19.30
CA SER A 132 -6.14 -5.29 -19.42
C SER A 132 -6.77 -4.28 -18.46
N ASN A 133 -6.33 -4.25 -17.19
CA ASN A 133 -6.81 -3.25 -16.22
C ASN A 133 -6.45 -1.82 -16.66
N ALA A 134 -5.23 -1.61 -17.18
CA ALA A 134 -4.83 -0.32 -17.73
C ALA A 134 -5.68 0.10 -18.94
N ALA A 135 -6.02 -0.84 -19.83
CA ALA A 135 -6.90 -0.58 -20.96
C ALA A 135 -8.32 -0.17 -20.51
N CYS A 136 -8.89 -0.85 -19.52
CA CYS A 136 -10.18 -0.46 -18.92
C CYS A 136 -10.10 0.93 -18.27
N GLY A 137 -9.00 1.26 -17.60
CA GLY A 137 -8.76 2.58 -17.03
C GLY A 137 -8.69 3.68 -18.08
N ILE A 138 -7.96 3.46 -19.18
CA ILE A 138 -7.87 4.42 -20.30
C ILE A 138 -9.24 4.60 -20.97
N TYR A 139 -10.00 3.51 -21.13
CA TYR A 139 -11.37 3.55 -21.64
C TYR A 139 -12.27 4.43 -20.75
N LEU A 140 -12.16 4.30 -19.42
CA LEU A 140 -12.87 5.16 -18.47
C LEU A 140 -12.48 6.63 -18.61
N ILE A 141 -11.19 6.94 -18.73
CA ILE A 141 -10.73 8.32 -18.93
C ILE A 141 -11.35 8.89 -20.20
N LYS A 142 -11.30 8.16 -21.32
CA LYS A 142 -11.90 8.61 -22.58
C LYS A 142 -13.38 8.97 -22.41
N ASP A 143 -14.17 8.07 -21.83
CA ASP A 143 -15.62 8.28 -21.68
C ASP A 143 -15.93 9.44 -20.72
N VAL A 144 -15.16 9.62 -19.65
CA VAL A 144 -15.31 10.76 -18.72
C VAL A 144 -15.04 12.11 -19.39
N TYR A 145 -14.12 12.17 -20.35
CA TYR A 145 -13.83 13.43 -21.06
C TYR A 145 -14.85 13.74 -22.15
N LEU A 146 -15.44 12.72 -22.76
CA LEU A 146 -16.49 12.87 -23.77
C LEU A 146 -17.84 13.30 -23.17
N VAL A 147 -18.10 12.97 -21.91
CA VAL A 147 -19.32 13.40 -21.23
C VAL A 147 -19.23 14.87 -20.81
N SER A 148 -20.26 15.62 -21.18
CA SER A 148 -20.40 17.04 -20.84
C SER A 148 -21.30 17.23 -19.60
N SER A 149 -22.35 16.42 -19.44
CA SER A 149 -23.32 16.51 -18.33
C SER A 149 -23.55 15.18 -17.60
N PHE A 150 -23.91 15.26 -16.31
CA PHE A 150 -24.29 14.08 -15.52
C PHE A 150 -25.55 13.36 -16.05
N SER A 151 -26.35 13.99 -16.91
CA SER A 151 -27.47 13.32 -17.58
C SER A 151 -27.06 12.25 -18.61
N ASP A 152 -25.81 12.27 -19.10
CA ASP A 152 -25.25 11.23 -19.99
C ASP A 152 -24.69 10.02 -19.21
N THR A 153 -25.13 9.84 -17.96
CA THR A 153 -24.80 8.71 -17.07
C THR A 153 -24.84 7.32 -17.74
N PRO A 154 -25.76 7.01 -18.69
CA PRO A 154 -25.75 5.70 -19.36
C PRO A 154 -24.43 5.40 -20.08
N SER A 155 -23.75 6.42 -20.61
CA SER A 155 -22.54 6.26 -21.42
C SER A 155 -21.30 5.92 -20.59
N ILE A 156 -21.19 6.43 -19.36
CA ILE A 156 -20.04 6.16 -18.46
C ILE A 156 -20.23 4.83 -17.70
N LYS A 157 -21.47 4.36 -17.55
CA LYS A 157 -21.80 3.19 -16.74
C LYS A 157 -21.03 1.94 -17.18
N SER A 158 -20.94 1.68 -18.49
CA SER A 158 -20.17 0.54 -19.02
C SER A 158 -18.68 0.64 -18.68
N ALA A 159 -18.12 1.84 -18.82
CA ALA A 159 -16.71 2.10 -18.54
C ALA A 159 -16.38 1.90 -17.05
N LEU A 160 -17.20 2.46 -16.15
CA LEU A 160 -17.03 2.28 -14.69
C LEU A 160 -17.13 0.82 -14.28
N ILE A 161 -18.17 0.11 -14.74
CA ILE A 161 -18.34 -1.33 -14.42
C ILE A 161 -17.14 -2.12 -14.92
N SER A 162 -16.70 -1.89 -16.16
CA SER A 162 -15.54 -2.59 -16.72
C SER A 162 -14.25 -2.34 -15.93
N MET A 163 -14.03 -1.10 -15.45
CA MET A 163 -12.87 -0.75 -14.63
C MET A 163 -12.93 -1.43 -13.26
N PHE A 164 -14.06 -1.39 -12.55
CA PHE A 164 -14.15 -2.02 -11.22
C PHE A 164 -14.02 -3.55 -11.30
N VAL A 165 -14.67 -4.18 -12.28
CA VAL A 165 -14.59 -5.63 -12.47
C VAL A 165 -13.17 -6.07 -12.84
N SER A 166 -12.51 -5.36 -13.76
CA SER A 166 -11.12 -5.64 -14.12
C SER A 166 -10.14 -5.40 -12.97
N SER A 167 -10.36 -4.37 -12.15
CA SER A 167 -9.56 -4.09 -10.96
C SER A 167 -9.66 -5.21 -9.91
N VAL A 168 -10.87 -5.68 -9.61
CA VAL A 168 -11.08 -6.80 -8.67
C VAL A 168 -10.43 -8.08 -9.19
N ALA A 169 -10.64 -8.40 -10.48
CA ALA A 169 -10.03 -9.56 -11.10
C ALA A 169 -8.49 -9.48 -11.06
N ALA A 170 -7.93 -8.31 -11.35
CA ALA A 170 -6.51 -8.06 -11.30
C ALA A 170 -5.90 -8.24 -9.91
N GLU A 171 -6.55 -7.69 -8.89
CA GLU A 171 -6.11 -7.82 -7.50
C GLU A 171 -6.10 -9.28 -7.06
N PHE A 172 -7.13 -10.04 -7.42
CA PHE A 172 -7.22 -11.45 -7.10
C PHE A 172 -6.12 -12.27 -7.78
N VAL A 173 -5.90 -12.06 -9.09
CA VAL A 173 -4.85 -12.77 -9.84
C VAL A 173 -3.46 -12.43 -9.31
N VAL A 174 -3.17 -11.15 -9.04
CA VAL A 174 -1.88 -10.72 -8.49
C VAL A 174 -1.66 -11.31 -7.09
N ALA A 175 -2.70 -11.33 -6.25
CA ALA A 175 -2.63 -11.93 -4.92
C ALA A 175 -2.33 -13.43 -4.99
N VAL A 176 -3.09 -14.19 -5.80
CA VAL A 176 -2.89 -15.64 -5.97
C VAL A 176 -1.52 -15.95 -6.55
N ALA A 177 -1.10 -15.21 -7.58
CA ALA A 177 0.21 -15.41 -8.20
C ALA A 177 1.35 -15.09 -7.23
N MET A 178 1.21 -14.05 -6.41
CA MET A 178 2.19 -13.72 -5.38
C MET A 178 2.27 -14.81 -4.32
N CYS A 179 1.14 -15.35 -3.85
CA CYS A 179 1.10 -16.47 -2.90
C CYS A 179 1.81 -17.71 -3.47
N TYR A 180 1.51 -18.06 -4.73
CA TYR A 180 2.13 -19.21 -5.40
C TYR A 180 3.64 -19.03 -5.56
N CYS A 181 4.08 -17.88 -6.08
CA CYS A 181 5.52 -17.60 -6.21
C CYS A 181 6.22 -17.65 -4.86
N LEU A 182 5.55 -17.17 -3.81
CA LEU A 182 6.13 -17.15 -2.48
C LEU A 182 6.33 -18.54 -1.91
N ASP A 183 5.30 -19.38 -1.92
CA ASP A 183 5.33 -20.75 -1.40
C ASP A 183 6.47 -21.57 -2.03
N LYS A 184 6.69 -21.37 -3.32
CA LYS A 184 7.78 -22.04 -4.02
C LYS A 184 9.16 -21.46 -3.69
N THR A 185 9.27 -20.15 -3.42
CA THR A 185 10.54 -19.54 -2.97
C THR A 185 10.90 -19.80 -1.52
N THR A 186 9.90 -19.95 -0.63
CA THR A 186 10.13 -20.25 0.79
C THR A 186 10.70 -21.66 0.97
N SER A 187 10.29 -22.61 0.13
CA SER A 187 10.91 -23.95 0.04
C SER A 187 12.40 -23.90 -0.33
N ALA A 188 12.84 -22.89 -1.10
CA ALA A 188 14.22 -22.77 -1.57
C ALA A 188 15.15 -21.95 -0.65
N PHE A 189 14.63 -21.00 0.15
CA PHE A 189 15.45 -20.09 0.97
C PHE A 189 14.85 -19.82 2.36
N PRO A 190 15.06 -20.71 3.35
CA PRO A 190 14.41 -20.64 4.67
C PRO A 190 14.73 -19.36 5.46
N ASN A 191 15.92 -18.79 5.26
CA ASN A 191 16.32 -17.55 5.91
C ASN A 191 15.53 -16.32 5.43
N THR A 192 14.74 -16.36 4.36
CA THR A 192 13.97 -15.20 3.85
C THR A 192 12.48 -15.25 4.22
N ILE A 193 12.01 -16.36 4.80
CA ILE A 193 10.58 -16.68 5.00
C ILE A 193 9.82 -15.62 5.81
N ALA A 194 10.35 -15.13 6.94
CA ALA A 194 9.60 -14.22 7.81
C ALA A 194 9.25 -12.86 7.14
N ALA A 195 10.20 -12.28 6.40
CA ALA A 195 9.96 -11.03 5.69
C ALA A 195 9.02 -11.24 4.50
N LEU A 196 9.13 -12.38 3.81
CA LEU A 196 8.26 -12.77 2.71
C LEU A 196 6.82 -13.00 3.17
N MET A 197 6.61 -13.73 4.26
CA MET A 197 5.29 -13.99 4.86
C MET A 197 4.61 -12.70 5.33
N ALA A 198 5.37 -11.75 5.87
CA ALA A 198 4.83 -10.45 6.24
C ALA A 198 4.42 -9.61 5.01
N MET A 199 5.23 -9.63 3.94
CA MET A 199 4.85 -8.98 2.67
C MET A 199 3.59 -9.61 2.08
N MET A 200 3.45 -10.94 2.16
CA MET A 200 2.26 -11.65 1.71
C MET A 200 1.02 -11.23 2.50
N ARG A 201 1.12 -11.19 3.83
CA ARG A 201 0.02 -10.76 4.69
C ARG A 201 -0.42 -9.35 4.33
N MET A 202 0.52 -8.42 4.14
CA MET A 202 0.21 -7.07 3.73
C MET A 202 -0.47 -7.04 2.36
N ILE A 203 0.08 -7.71 1.34
CA ILE A 203 -0.51 -7.74 -0.02
C ILE A 203 -1.93 -8.33 0.01
N LEU A 204 -2.15 -9.44 0.71
CA LEU A 204 -3.46 -10.06 0.85
C LEU A 204 -4.45 -9.14 1.57
N MET A 205 -4.07 -8.58 2.71
CA MET A 205 -4.93 -7.65 3.46
C MET A 205 -5.29 -6.45 2.59
N THR A 206 -4.33 -5.94 1.81
CA THR A 206 -4.57 -4.79 0.94
C THR A 206 -5.46 -5.16 -0.24
N GLY A 207 -5.27 -6.32 -0.87
CA GLY A 207 -6.12 -6.81 -1.96
C GLY A 207 -7.56 -7.08 -1.52
N PHE A 208 -7.77 -7.61 -0.32
CA PHE A 208 -9.12 -7.76 0.24
C PHE A 208 -9.79 -6.42 0.50
N VAL A 209 -9.06 -5.46 1.10
CA VAL A 209 -9.60 -4.12 1.37
C VAL A 209 -9.98 -3.41 0.07
N THR A 210 -9.17 -3.52 -0.97
CA THR A 210 -9.38 -2.81 -2.24
C THR A 210 -10.48 -3.44 -3.08
N SER A 211 -10.59 -4.77 -3.04
CA SER A 211 -11.70 -5.49 -3.67
C SER A 211 -13.02 -5.22 -2.94
N PHE A 212 -13.02 -5.24 -1.61
CA PHE A 212 -14.16 -4.83 -0.81
C PHE A 212 -14.59 -3.41 -1.16
N TYR A 213 -13.64 -2.48 -1.23
CA TYR A 213 -13.91 -1.09 -1.56
C TYR A 213 -14.52 -0.92 -2.95
N SER A 214 -13.95 -1.59 -3.95
CA SER A 214 -14.44 -1.57 -5.33
C SER A 214 -15.88 -2.11 -5.43
N ILE A 215 -16.20 -3.16 -4.67
CA ILE A 215 -17.56 -3.71 -4.59
C ILE A 215 -18.51 -2.70 -3.94
N VAL A 216 -18.11 -2.07 -2.83
CA VAL A 216 -18.94 -1.07 -2.14
C VAL A 216 -19.23 0.12 -3.07
N ILE A 217 -18.22 0.67 -3.75
CA ILE A 217 -18.43 1.76 -4.73
C ILE A 217 -19.38 1.32 -5.84
N LEU A 218 -19.19 0.11 -6.38
CA LEU A 218 -20.04 -0.41 -7.45
C LEU A 218 -21.49 -0.58 -7.00
N ILE A 219 -21.72 -1.12 -5.80
CA ILE A 219 -23.07 -1.28 -5.23
C ILE A 219 -23.72 0.10 -5.02
N THR A 220 -23.00 1.05 -4.41
CA THR A 220 -23.52 2.40 -4.18
C THR A 220 -23.85 3.10 -5.51
N PHE A 221 -23.02 2.93 -6.53
CA PHE A 221 -23.25 3.47 -7.86
C PHE A 221 -24.48 2.85 -8.56
N LEU A 222 -24.73 1.55 -8.37
CA LEU A 222 -25.89 0.88 -8.96
C LEU A 222 -27.20 1.17 -8.23
N LEU A 223 -27.18 1.27 -6.90
CA LEU A 223 -28.38 1.48 -6.08
C LEU A 223 -28.81 2.94 -6.02
N TRP A 224 -27.86 3.88 -5.99
CA TRP A 224 -28.14 5.31 -5.87
C TRP A 224 -27.33 6.15 -6.85
N PRO A 225 -27.57 5.99 -8.17
CA PRO A 225 -26.84 6.72 -9.21
C PRO A 225 -27.01 8.25 -9.11
N ASP A 226 -28.15 8.71 -8.58
CA ASP A 226 -28.45 10.13 -8.41
C ASP A 226 -27.79 10.74 -7.16
N THR A 227 -27.12 9.94 -6.33
CA THR A 227 -26.39 10.40 -5.14
C THR A 227 -24.89 10.36 -5.39
N LEU A 228 -24.16 11.39 -4.96
CA LEU A 228 -22.69 11.45 -5.09
C LEU A 228 -21.96 10.69 -3.98
N ILE A 229 -22.63 9.75 -3.30
CA ILE A 229 -22.04 8.96 -2.22
C ILE A 229 -20.92 8.06 -2.77
N PHE A 230 -21.13 7.47 -3.95
CA PHE A 230 -20.11 6.64 -4.61
C PHE A 230 -18.82 7.42 -4.85
N LEU A 231 -18.93 8.73 -5.06
CA LEU A 231 -17.81 9.60 -5.37
C LEU A 231 -17.02 9.98 -4.11
N GLY A 232 -17.72 10.30 -3.02
CA GLY A 232 -17.07 10.50 -1.72
C GLY A 232 -16.29 9.26 -1.28
N LEU A 233 -16.84 8.07 -1.60
CA LEU A 233 -16.09 6.83 -1.46
C LEU A 233 -14.90 6.77 -2.42
N ASP A 234 -15.08 7.01 -3.72
CA ASP A 234 -13.97 6.92 -4.68
C ASP A 234 -12.75 7.79 -4.31
N CYS A 235 -12.94 8.95 -3.66
CA CYS A 235 -11.86 9.78 -3.14
C CYS A 235 -10.94 9.09 -2.13
N LEU A 236 -11.45 8.14 -1.35
CA LEU A 236 -10.67 7.42 -0.33
C LEU A 236 -9.88 6.26 -0.92
N ALA A 237 -10.38 5.67 -2.01
CA ALA A 237 -9.75 4.51 -2.65
C ALA A 237 -8.25 4.73 -2.92
N PRO A 238 -7.81 5.74 -3.70
CA PRO A 238 -6.41 5.93 -4.05
C PRO A 238 -5.55 6.13 -2.80
N LYS A 239 -6.04 6.85 -1.78
CA LYS A 239 -5.30 7.08 -0.54
C LYS A 239 -5.03 5.79 0.22
N LEU A 240 -6.00 4.87 0.26
CA LEU A 240 -5.82 3.55 0.86
C LEU A 240 -4.82 2.71 0.07
N PHE A 241 -4.85 2.74 -1.27
CA PHE A 241 -3.88 2.04 -2.10
C PHE A 241 -2.44 2.52 -1.85
N ILE A 242 -2.25 3.84 -1.80
CA ILE A 242 -0.94 4.46 -1.60
C ILE A 242 -0.38 4.14 -0.22
N ASN A 243 -1.18 4.36 0.83
CA ASN A 243 -0.77 4.06 2.22
C ASN A 243 -0.45 2.58 2.41
N SER A 244 -1.20 1.69 1.76
CA SER A 244 -0.94 0.26 1.77
C SER A 244 0.41 -0.11 1.14
N LEU A 245 0.71 0.45 -0.03
CA LEU A 245 1.96 0.22 -0.74
C LEU A 245 3.17 0.76 0.04
N LEU A 246 3.03 1.95 0.62
CA LEU A 246 4.07 2.59 1.43
C LEU A 246 4.30 1.83 2.74
N ALA A 247 3.25 1.35 3.41
CA ALA A 247 3.37 0.50 4.58
C ALA A 247 4.14 -0.79 4.26
N LEU A 248 3.82 -1.42 3.13
CA LEU A 248 4.55 -2.60 2.63
C LEU A 248 6.03 -2.32 2.36
N LEU A 249 6.36 -1.15 1.79
CA LEU A 249 7.75 -0.73 1.59
C LEU A 249 8.48 -0.48 2.92
N ASN A 250 7.83 0.22 3.85
CA ASN A 250 8.39 0.59 5.13
C ASN A 250 8.57 -0.58 6.09
N ALA A 251 7.78 -1.65 5.95
CA ALA A 251 7.88 -2.82 6.82
C ALA A 251 9.15 -3.68 6.55
N ARG A 252 9.82 -3.52 5.40
CA ARG A 252 11.00 -4.32 5.00
C ARG A 252 12.13 -4.34 6.04
N GLY A 253 12.37 -3.21 6.70
CA GLY A 253 13.45 -3.00 7.67
C GLY A 253 13.13 -3.54 9.05
N LYS A 254 11.86 -3.52 9.48
CA LYS A 254 11.44 -4.08 10.78
C LYS A 254 11.76 -5.57 10.86
N PHE A 255 11.51 -6.32 9.79
CA PHE A 255 11.80 -7.76 9.74
C PHE A 255 13.29 -8.09 9.59
N ARG A 256 14.12 -7.13 9.14
CA ARG A 256 15.58 -7.29 9.13
C ARG A 256 16.15 -7.19 10.54
N ASN A 257 15.63 -6.28 11.38
CA ASN A 257 16.06 -6.16 12.78
C ASN A 257 15.52 -7.27 13.68
N THR A 258 14.30 -7.78 13.44
CA THR A 258 13.76 -8.91 14.23
C THR A 258 14.58 -10.20 14.09
N LYS A 259 15.26 -10.40 12.95
CA LYS A 259 16.21 -11.52 12.79
C LYS A 259 17.47 -11.36 13.63
N ASN A 260 17.88 -10.14 13.95
CA ASN A 260 19.02 -9.89 14.83
C ASN A 260 18.64 -10.02 16.32
N SER A 261 17.38 -9.75 16.68
CA SER A 261 16.89 -9.93 18.06
C SER A 261 16.42 -11.37 18.37
N PHE A 262 16.10 -12.18 17.35
CA PHE A 262 15.78 -13.60 17.51
C PHE A 262 17.00 -14.52 17.31
N ARG A 263 18.19 -13.96 17.00
CA ARG A 263 19.40 -14.56 17.53
C ARG A 263 19.36 -14.32 19.04
N LEU A 264 18.72 -15.24 19.77
CA LEU A 264 19.13 -15.53 21.14
C LEU A 264 20.66 -15.49 21.13
N PRO A 265 21.33 -14.87 22.12
CA PRO A 265 22.74 -15.14 22.30
C PRO A 265 22.83 -16.67 22.33
N THR A 266 23.45 -17.26 21.32
CA THR A 266 24.00 -18.59 21.48
C THR A 266 24.89 -18.42 22.70
N MET A 267 24.41 -18.88 23.85
CA MET A 267 25.32 -19.28 24.90
C MET A 267 26.25 -20.26 24.18
N ASP A 268 27.46 -19.80 23.88
CA ASP A 268 28.56 -20.63 23.43
C ASP A 268 28.79 -21.66 24.54
N SER A 269 28.02 -22.72 24.49
CA SER A 269 28.21 -23.95 25.24
C SER A 269 29.20 -24.81 24.45
N THR A 270 30.40 -24.28 24.18
CA THR A 270 31.61 -25.06 23.88
C THR A 270 32.78 -24.10 23.68
N GLY A 271 33.49 -23.86 24.77
CA GLY A 271 34.65 -22.98 24.76
C GLY A 271 35.16 -22.58 26.14
N LEU A 272 34.75 -23.27 27.20
CA LEU A 272 35.55 -23.31 28.43
C LEU A 272 36.76 -24.21 28.14
N THR A 273 37.71 -23.67 27.37
CA THR A 273 39.09 -24.16 27.44
C THR A 273 39.55 -23.96 28.88
N SER A 274 39.88 -25.10 29.45
CA SER A 274 40.60 -25.48 30.66
C SER A 274 41.84 -24.64 31.07
N GLU A 275 41.89 -23.35 30.77
CA GLU A 275 42.94 -22.44 31.25
C GLU A 275 42.47 -21.58 32.44
N SER A 276 41.19 -21.20 32.52
CA SER A 276 40.67 -20.39 33.64
C SER A 276 40.45 -21.16 34.94
N MET A 277 40.38 -22.50 34.92
CA MET A 277 40.24 -23.33 36.14
C MET A 277 41.58 -23.74 36.76
N ARG A 278 42.69 -23.67 36.02
CA ARG A 278 44.03 -23.93 36.59
C ARG A 278 44.52 -22.74 37.42
N ASP A 279 44.16 -21.51 37.05
CA ASP A 279 44.65 -20.32 37.73
C ASP A 279 43.93 -20.05 39.07
N HIS A 280 42.66 -20.43 39.19
CA HIS A 280 41.93 -20.37 40.47
C HIS A 280 42.33 -21.49 41.43
N SER A 281 42.61 -22.71 40.95
CA SER A 281 43.06 -23.81 41.81
C SER A 281 44.51 -23.65 42.29
N ALA A 282 45.37 -22.96 41.51
CA ALA A 282 46.73 -22.64 41.93
C ALA A 282 46.77 -21.52 43.00
N LYS A 283 45.88 -20.52 42.91
CA LYS A 283 45.74 -19.48 43.94
C LYS A 283 45.16 -20.01 45.26
N ASP A 284 44.16 -20.90 45.20
CA ASP A 284 43.59 -21.48 46.43
C ASP A 284 44.57 -22.43 47.13
N LYS A 285 45.43 -23.17 46.40
CA LYS A 285 46.49 -23.97 47.02
C LYS A 285 47.63 -23.13 47.62
N ALA A 286 47.94 -21.96 47.06
CA ALA A 286 48.96 -21.07 47.62
C ALA A 286 48.50 -20.37 48.92
N ILE A 287 47.20 -20.09 49.03
CA ILE A 287 46.61 -19.47 50.23
C ILE A 287 46.50 -20.49 51.38
N VAL A 288 46.17 -21.75 51.09
CA VAL A 288 46.10 -22.81 52.12
C VAL A 288 47.50 -23.18 52.66
N VAL A 289 48.54 -23.19 51.81
CA VAL A 289 49.92 -23.45 52.29
C VAL A 289 50.50 -22.28 53.11
N SER A 290 50.05 -21.04 52.86
CA SER A 290 50.50 -19.88 53.64
C SER A 290 49.84 -19.80 55.03
N MET A 291 48.64 -20.37 55.20
CA MET A 291 47.96 -20.45 56.50
C MET A 291 48.47 -21.58 57.40
N GLU A 292 48.96 -22.69 56.82
CA GLU A 292 49.52 -23.81 57.61
C GLU A 292 50.88 -23.45 58.26
N ILE A 293 51.68 -22.58 57.62
CA ILE A 293 53.01 -22.17 58.12
C ILE A 293 52.91 -21.19 59.30
N GLU A 294 51.84 -20.40 59.38
CA GLU A 294 51.63 -19.41 60.45
C GLU A 294 50.95 -20.02 61.70
N SER A 295 50.51 -21.28 61.61
CA SER A 295 49.95 -22.07 62.71
C SER A 295 50.99 -22.89 63.49
N GLU A 296 52.22 -23.06 62.98
CA GLU A 296 53.31 -23.80 63.65
C GLU A 296 54.33 -22.88 64.36
N THR A 297 54.10 -21.57 64.40
CA THR A 297 55.04 -20.58 65.01
C THR A 297 54.46 -19.74 66.14
N ILE A 298 53.48 -20.26 66.89
CA ILE A 298 53.08 -19.74 68.21
C ILE A 298 52.95 -20.89 69.21
#